data_AF-A0A9D9D1Y9-F1
#
_entry.id   AF-A0A9D9D1Y9-F1
#
_cell.length_a   1.000
_cell.length_b   1.000
_cell.length_c   1.000
_cell.angle_alpha   90.00
_cell.angle_beta   90.00
_cell.angle_gamma   90.00
#
_symmetry.space_group_name_H-M   'P 1'
#
loop_
_entity.id
_entity.type
_entity.pdbx_description
1 polymer ?
#
loop_
_entity_poly.entity_id
_entity_poly.type
_entity_poly.pdbx_seq_one_letter_code
_entity_poly.pdbx_strand_id
1 'polypeptide(L)'
;VGRPKVAVLSERLKDINPALRIDTVESFLEEGSVAALLDPFRLDFLVDAIDTLSPKICLIQYCLAKGIPMVSAMGAGAKCDATKVRLADISKTCYCPLAYMVRKRLHKLGIRTGFLAVYSEEMPHDESMVLEPSRNKKSQVGTVSYMPAVFGCVCAQAAIRHLSGI
;
A
#
# COMPACT_ATOMS: atom_id res chain seq x y z
N VAL A 1 -2.64 13.63 -19.70
CA VAL A 1 -2.16 12.24 -19.88
C VAL A 1 -0.72 12.30 -20.38
N GLY A 2 0.19 11.43 -19.91
CA GLY A 2 1.62 11.44 -20.30
C GLY A 2 2.59 12.20 -19.39
N ARG A 3 2.08 12.97 -18.41
CA ARG A 3 2.90 13.63 -17.38
C ARG A 3 3.25 12.64 -16.25
N PRO A 4 4.42 12.76 -15.59
CA PRO A 4 4.76 11.95 -14.42
C PRO A 4 3.69 12.06 -13.33
N LYS A 5 3.26 10.90 -12.79
CA LYS A 5 2.21 10.85 -11.76
C LYS A 5 2.58 11.68 -10.53
N VAL A 6 3.85 11.61 -10.11
CA VAL A 6 4.37 12.34 -8.94
C VAL A 6 4.31 13.85 -9.12
N ALA A 7 4.58 14.35 -10.33
CA ALA A 7 4.51 15.78 -10.64
C ALA A 7 3.06 16.29 -10.59
N VAL A 8 2.13 15.57 -11.24
CA VAL A 8 0.70 15.94 -11.25
C VAL A 8 0.12 15.93 -9.83
N LEU A 9 0.47 14.93 -9.02
CA LEU A 9 -0.01 14.85 -7.64
C LEU A 9 0.57 15.96 -6.77
N SER A 10 1.86 16.30 -6.93
CA SER A 10 2.52 17.39 -6.19
C SER A 10 1.86 18.74 -6.48
N GLU A 11 1.60 19.06 -7.75
CA GLU A 11 0.86 20.27 -8.15
C GLU A 11 -0.52 20.30 -7.50
N ARG A 12 -1.28 19.20 -7.62
CA ARG A 12 -2.63 19.13 -7.09
C ARG A 12 -2.67 19.31 -5.57
N LEU A 13 -1.71 18.76 -4.84
CA LEU A 13 -1.61 18.91 -3.39
C LEU A 13 -1.24 20.35 -3.00
N LYS A 14 -0.35 21.01 -3.74
CA LYS A 14 0.00 22.42 -3.52
C LYS A 14 -1.16 23.36 -3.84
N ASP A 15 -1.99 23.04 -4.83
CA ASP A 15 -3.22 23.79 -5.11
C ASP A 15 -4.21 23.73 -3.93
N ILE A 16 -4.23 22.61 -3.19
CA ILE A 16 -5.07 22.43 -2.00
C ILE A 16 -4.47 23.16 -0.79
N ASN A 17 -3.16 23.01 -0.56
CA ASN A 17 -2.45 23.67 0.53
C ASN A 17 -1.04 24.11 0.06
N PRO A 18 -0.87 25.40 -0.28
CA PRO A 18 0.40 25.93 -0.76
C PRO A 18 1.56 25.84 0.24
N ALA A 19 1.27 25.66 1.53
CA ALA A 19 2.29 25.55 2.57
C ALA A 19 2.95 24.15 2.64
N LEU A 20 2.44 23.16 1.89
CA LEU A 20 3.00 21.82 1.87
C LEU A 20 4.42 21.81 1.29
N ARG A 21 5.34 21.18 2.01
CA ARG A 21 6.65 20.78 1.49
C ARG A 21 6.51 19.37 0.93
N ILE A 22 6.73 19.21 -0.37
CA ILE A 22 6.55 17.95 -1.08
C ILE A 22 7.83 17.65 -1.84
N ASP A 23 8.51 16.59 -1.42
CA ASP A 23 9.62 15.99 -2.15
C ASP A 23 9.07 14.87 -3.06
N THR A 24 9.31 14.99 -4.35
CA THR A 24 8.88 13.99 -5.34
C THR A 24 10.07 13.15 -5.80
N VAL A 25 9.91 11.84 -5.82
CA VAL A 25 10.90 10.92 -6.38
C VAL A 25 10.27 10.22 -7.57
N GLU A 26 10.81 10.46 -8.76
CA GLU A 26 10.40 9.80 -10.00
C GLU A 26 11.27 8.57 -10.27
N SER A 27 11.11 7.54 -9.43
CA SER A 27 11.77 6.24 -9.61
C SER A 27 10.87 5.10 -9.16
N PHE A 28 11.15 3.89 -9.64
CA PHE A 28 10.53 2.69 -9.10
C PHE A 28 11.30 2.20 -7.89
N LEU A 29 10.56 1.68 -6.90
CA LEU A 29 11.18 0.97 -5.78
C LEU A 29 11.62 -0.42 -6.26
N GLU A 30 12.91 -0.61 -6.41
CA GLU A 30 13.53 -1.89 -6.75
C GLU A 30 14.03 -2.63 -5.50
N GLU A 31 14.14 -3.96 -5.59
CA GLU A 31 14.76 -4.77 -4.54
C GLU A 31 16.19 -4.25 -4.29
N GLY A 32 16.49 -3.84 -3.04
CA GLY A 32 17.79 -3.27 -2.66
C GLY A 32 17.89 -1.74 -2.73
N SER A 33 16.97 -1.05 -3.41
CA SER A 33 16.99 0.42 -3.51
C SER A 33 16.31 1.13 -2.33
N VAL A 34 15.53 0.40 -1.52
CA VAL A 34 14.69 0.97 -0.45
C VAL A 34 15.48 1.83 0.54
N ALA A 35 16.62 1.31 1.02
CA ALA A 35 17.46 2.02 1.98
C ALA A 35 18.07 3.28 1.35
N ALA A 36 18.66 3.16 0.16
CA ALA A 36 19.24 4.31 -0.55
C ALA A 36 18.20 5.41 -0.82
N LEU A 37 16.94 5.01 -1.06
CA LEU A 37 15.85 5.96 -1.28
C LEU A 37 15.34 6.60 0.01
N LEU A 38 15.18 5.84 1.09
CA LEU A 38 14.49 6.29 2.30
C LEU A 38 15.41 6.77 3.42
N ASP A 39 16.65 6.28 3.51
CA ASP A 39 17.61 6.70 4.54
C ASP A 39 17.92 8.22 4.56
N PRO A 40 17.88 8.96 3.43
CA PRO A 40 18.02 10.42 3.46
C PRO A 40 16.86 11.15 4.17
N PHE A 41 15.72 10.49 4.38
CA PHE A 41 14.52 11.08 4.96
C PHE A 41 14.30 10.59 6.39
N ARG A 42 13.87 11.50 7.26
CA ARG A 42 13.30 11.13 8.56
C ARG A 42 11.80 10.90 8.40
N LEU A 43 11.38 9.65 8.50
CA LEU A 43 9.97 9.26 8.34
C LEU A 43 9.33 9.02 9.70
N ASP A 44 8.29 9.79 10.01
CA ASP A 44 7.47 9.56 11.21
C ASP A 44 6.40 8.48 10.97
N PHE A 45 5.97 8.32 9.71
CA PHE A 45 5.01 7.30 9.32
C PHE A 45 5.13 6.98 7.83
N LEU A 46 4.95 5.72 7.43
CA LEU A 46 4.96 5.31 6.02
C LEU A 46 3.58 4.78 5.56
N VAL A 47 3.11 5.29 4.41
CA VAL A 47 1.92 4.78 3.72
C VAL A 47 2.36 4.04 2.46
N ASP A 48 2.16 2.74 2.44
CA ASP A 48 2.48 1.88 1.30
C ASP A 48 1.24 1.61 0.44
N ALA A 49 1.25 2.15 -0.79
CA ALA A 49 0.22 1.94 -1.81
C ALA A 49 0.75 1.17 -3.05
N ILE A 50 1.84 0.41 -2.89
CA ILE A 50 2.44 -0.39 -3.96
C ILE A 50 1.56 -1.62 -4.24
N ASP A 51 1.37 -1.99 -5.50
CA ASP A 51 0.59 -3.18 -5.91
C ASP A 51 1.48 -4.39 -6.29
N THR A 52 2.79 -4.17 -6.42
CA THR A 52 3.76 -5.20 -6.80
C THR A 52 4.36 -5.87 -5.56
N LEU A 53 4.33 -7.20 -5.53
CA LEU A 53 4.64 -7.99 -4.34
C LEU A 53 6.08 -7.84 -3.84
N SER A 54 7.06 -7.88 -4.74
CA SER A 54 8.49 -7.85 -4.36
C SER A 54 8.92 -6.52 -3.70
N PRO A 55 8.70 -5.35 -4.34
CA PRO A 55 9.00 -4.05 -3.72
C PRO A 55 8.25 -3.84 -2.39
N LYS A 56 6.98 -4.25 -2.32
CA LYS A 56 6.18 -4.18 -1.10
C LYS A 56 6.82 -4.95 0.07
N ILE A 57 7.32 -6.16 -0.17
CA ILE A 57 7.98 -6.96 0.87
C ILE A 57 9.25 -6.28 1.36
N CYS A 58 10.10 -5.80 0.45
CA CYS A 58 11.33 -5.09 0.82
C CYS A 58 11.04 -3.82 1.63
N LEU A 59 10.00 -3.08 1.26
CA LEU A 59 9.58 -1.87 1.98
C LEU A 59 9.11 -2.20 3.40
N ILE A 60 8.26 -3.21 3.55
CA ILE A 60 7.78 -3.68 4.86
C ILE A 60 8.96 -4.12 5.74
N GLN A 61 9.89 -4.91 5.19
CA GLN A 61 11.08 -5.34 5.94
C GLN A 61 11.93 -4.16 6.41
N TYR A 62 12.15 -3.18 5.53
CA TYR A 62 12.89 -1.96 5.87
C TYR A 62 12.22 -1.20 7.02
N CYS A 63 10.91 -0.94 6.93
CA CYS A 63 10.18 -0.22 7.97
C CYS A 63 10.21 -0.98 9.30
N LEU A 64 9.95 -2.29 9.30
CA LEU A 64 9.98 -3.09 10.53
C LEU A 64 11.38 -3.14 11.15
N ALA A 65 12.44 -3.28 10.34
CA ALA A 65 13.81 -3.30 10.84
C ALA A 65 14.26 -1.94 11.43
N LYS A 66 13.74 -0.83 10.90
CA LYS A 66 14.04 0.53 11.38
C LYS A 66 13.07 1.03 12.45
N GLY A 67 12.03 0.26 12.78
CA GLY A 67 10.98 0.68 13.69
C GLY A 67 10.11 1.83 13.17
N ILE A 68 10.00 1.99 11.84
CA ILE A 68 9.18 3.03 11.21
C ILE A 68 7.71 2.54 11.21
N PRO A 69 6.79 3.26 11.88
CA PRO A 69 5.37 2.94 11.87
C PRO A 69 4.81 3.02 10.45
N MET A 70 3.96 2.06 10.07
CA MET A 70 3.45 2.02 8.71
C MET A 70 2.04 1.43 8.58
N VAL A 71 1.40 1.77 7.47
CA VAL A 71 0.21 1.10 6.94
C VAL A 71 0.45 0.69 5.49
N SER A 72 0.00 -0.51 5.12
CA SER A 72 0.09 -1.01 3.75
C SER A 72 -1.29 -1.31 3.18
N ALA A 73 -1.62 -0.76 2.02
CA ALA A 73 -2.80 -1.09 1.25
C ALA A 73 -2.62 -2.46 0.59
N MET A 74 -3.61 -3.34 0.80
CA MET A 74 -3.70 -4.64 0.14
C MET A 74 -4.54 -4.54 -1.14
N GLY A 75 -4.98 -5.68 -1.69
CA GLY A 75 -5.73 -5.70 -2.94
C GLY A 75 -7.13 -5.09 -2.81
N ALA A 76 -7.37 -3.99 -3.52
CA ALA A 76 -8.66 -3.31 -3.64
C ALA A 76 -9.48 -3.75 -4.87
N GLY A 77 -8.89 -4.52 -5.79
CA GLY A 77 -9.56 -5.00 -7.00
C GLY A 77 -10.51 -6.17 -6.73
N ALA A 78 -11.49 -6.35 -7.61
CA ALA A 78 -12.57 -7.33 -7.47
C ALA A 78 -13.41 -7.17 -6.18
N LYS A 79 -13.60 -5.92 -5.73
CA LYS A 79 -14.38 -5.55 -4.54
C LYS A 79 -15.32 -4.41 -4.90
N CYS A 80 -16.52 -4.40 -4.33
CA CYS A 80 -17.48 -3.30 -4.45
C CYS A 80 -18.08 -2.86 -3.12
N ASP A 81 -18.01 -3.65 -2.06
CA ASP A 81 -18.59 -3.29 -0.77
C ASP A 81 -17.60 -2.50 0.09
N ALA A 82 -17.67 -1.16 0.01
CA ALA A 82 -16.82 -0.26 0.77
C ALA A 82 -17.00 -0.41 2.30
N THR A 83 -18.15 -0.91 2.76
CA THR A 83 -18.43 -1.09 4.20
C THR A 83 -17.64 -2.26 4.79
N LYS A 84 -17.06 -3.12 3.95
CA LYS A 84 -16.21 -4.26 4.34
C LYS A 84 -14.73 -3.95 4.37
N VAL A 85 -14.33 -2.71 4.13
CA VAL A 85 -12.93 -2.27 4.31
C VAL A 85 -12.59 -2.26 5.79
N ARG A 86 -11.42 -2.80 6.13
CA ARG A 86 -10.91 -2.95 7.49
C ARG A 86 -9.46 -2.49 7.57
N LEU A 87 -9.10 -2.01 8.76
CA LEU A 87 -7.74 -1.72 9.18
C LEU A 87 -7.40 -2.66 10.33
N ALA A 88 -6.39 -3.52 10.15
CA ALA A 88 -5.93 -4.43 11.20
C ALA A 88 -4.46 -4.77 11.00
N ASP A 89 -3.83 -5.43 11.99
CA ASP A 89 -2.51 -6.02 11.77
C ASP A 89 -2.53 -7.02 10.61
N ILE A 90 -1.43 -7.12 9.85
CA ILE A 90 -1.29 -8.02 8.71
C ILE A 90 -1.71 -9.46 9.05
N SER A 91 -1.46 -9.94 10.28
CA SER A 91 -1.80 -11.30 10.71
C SER A 91 -3.31 -11.59 10.70
N LYS A 92 -4.15 -10.56 10.78
CA LYS A 92 -5.61 -10.67 10.85
C LYS A 92 -6.29 -10.57 9.49
N THR A 93 -5.55 -10.23 8.44
CA THR A 93 -6.10 -10.04 7.10
C THR A 93 -6.65 -11.34 6.51
N CYS A 94 -7.87 -11.30 5.97
CA CYS A 94 -8.56 -12.42 5.31
C CYS A 94 -9.09 -12.02 3.92
N TYR A 95 -9.54 -13.00 3.13
CA TYR A 95 -10.20 -12.82 1.81
C TYR A 95 -9.48 -11.89 0.80
N CYS A 96 -8.17 -11.71 0.96
CA CYS A 96 -7.34 -10.85 0.13
C CYS A 96 -6.12 -11.63 -0.42
N PRO A 97 -6.08 -11.94 -1.73
CA PRO A 97 -4.97 -12.68 -2.34
C PRO A 97 -3.60 -12.00 -2.17
N LEU A 98 -3.55 -10.66 -2.30
CA LEU A 98 -2.31 -9.91 -2.11
C LEU A 98 -1.82 -10.03 -0.65
N ALA A 99 -2.71 -9.85 0.32
CA ALA A 99 -2.35 -10.00 1.74
C ALA A 99 -1.87 -11.42 2.06
N TYR A 100 -2.51 -12.45 1.50
CA TYR A 100 -2.08 -13.83 1.64
C TYR A 100 -0.65 -14.03 1.10
N MET A 101 -0.37 -13.54 -0.11
CA MET A 101 0.97 -13.65 -0.71
C MET A 101 2.03 -12.87 0.06
N VAL A 102 1.66 -11.70 0.58
CA VAL A 102 2.53 -10.90 1.45
C VAL A 102 2.89 -11.67 2.72
N ARG A 103 1.88 -12.18 3.45
CA ARG A 103 2.09 -13.02 4.64
C ARG A 103 2.95 -14.24 4.33
N LYS A 104 2.66 -14.96 3.25
CA LYS A 104 3.40 -16.15 2.84
C LYS A 104 4.89 -15.86 2.63
N ARG A 105 5.25 -14.71 2.05
CA ARG A 105 6.66 -14.30 1.90
C ARG A 105 7.28 -13.85 3.22
N LEU A 106 6.60 -13.00 3.98
CA LEU A 106 7.08 -12.51 5.28
C LEU A 106 7.28 -13.63 6.32
N HIS A 107 6.40 -14.62 6.34
CA HIS A 107 6.50 -15.76 7.27
C HIS A 107 7.79 -16.56 7.06
N LYS A 108 8.27 -16.69 5.81
CA LYS A 108 9.56 -17.33 5.49
C LYS A 108 10.75 -16.55 6.05
N LEU A 109 10.56 -15.26 6.31
CA LEU A 109 11.54 -14.34 6.88
C LEU A 109 11.36 -14.18 8.40
N GLY A 110 10.49 -14.98 9.02
CA GLY A 110 10.19 -14.91 10.45
C GLY A 110 9.22 -13.79 10.87
N ILE A 111 8.75 -12.96 9.93
CA ILE A 111 7.85 -11.82 10.18
C ILE A 111 6.40 -12.29 10.09
N ARG A 112 5.62 -12.13 11.17
CA ARG A 112 4.20 -12.56 11.22
C ARG A 112 3.20 -11.47 11.57
N THR A 113 3.67 -10.37 12.15
CA THR A 113 2.88 -9.25 12.67
C THR A 113 3.76 -8.00 12.70
N GLY A 114 3.21 -6.84 13.05
CA GLY A 114 3.97 -5.63 13.36
C GLY A 114 3.69 -4.46 12.43
N PHE A 115 2.71 -4.57 11.53
CA PHE A 115 2.28 -3.43 10.70
C PHE A 115 0.80 -3.50 10.34
N LEU A 116 0.20 -2.32 10.18
CA LEU A 116 -1.20 -2.19 9.80
C LEU A 116 -1.39 -2.46 8.31
N ALA A 117 -2.48 -3.16 7.99
CA ALA A 117 -2.89 -3.46 6.63
C ALA A 117 -4.34 -3.01 6.40
N VAL A 118 -4.58 -2.32 5.29
CA VAL A 118 -5.92 -2.03 4.80
C VAL A 118 -6.33 -3.10 3.81
N TYR A 119 -7.44 -3.77 4.07
CA TYR A 119 -7.97 -4.87 3.26
C TYR A 119 -9.50 -4.87 3.28
N SER A 120 -10.13 -5.68 2.43
CA SER A 120 -11.57 -5.90 2.45
C SER A 120 -11.90 -7.33 2.86
N GLU A 121 -12.88 -7.48 3.76
CA GLU A 121 -13.46 -8.77 4.18
C GLU A 121 -14.51 -9.30 3.18
N GLU A 122 -14.80 -8.56 2.11
CA GLU A 122 -15.62 -9.07 1.01
C GLU A 122 -14.92 -10.28 0.38
N MET A 123 -15.65 -11.35 0.08
CA MET A 123 -15.07 -12.48 -0.64
C MET A 123 -14.80 -12.10 -2.10
N PRO A 124 -13.63 -12.41 -2.67
CA PRO A 124 -13.42 -12.25 -4.12
C PRO A 124 -14.46 -13.09 -4.88
N HIS A 125 -15.08 -12.53 -5.91
CA HIS A 125 -15.91 -13.32 -6.83
C HIS A 125 -14.99 -14.01 -7.85
N ASP A 126 -15.09 -15.33 -8.01
CA ASP A 126 -14.18 -16.11 -8.89
C ASP A 126 -14.18 -15.61 -10.35
N GLU A 127 -15.30 -15.07 -10.82
CA GLU A 127 -15.46 -14.54 -12.19
C GLU A 127 -14.69 -13.25 -12.47
N SER A 128 -14.15 -12.60 -11.43
CA SER A 128 -13.49 -11.29 -11.55
C SER A 128 -12.02 -11.36 -11.98
N MET A 129 -11.43 -12.57 -12.03
CA MET A 129 -10.01 -12.77 -12.31
C MET A 129 -9.77 -13.04 -13.79
N VAL A 130 -9.20 -12.07 -14.50
CA VAL A 130 -8.67 -12.28 -15.85
C VAL A 130 -7.19 -12.63 -15.75
N LEU A 131 -6.79 -13.76 -16.34
CA LEU A 131 -5.38 -14.16 -16.41
C LEU A 131 -4.65 -13.27 -17.42
N GLU A 132 -3.68 -12.48 -16.95
CA GLU A 132 -2.78 -11.71 -17.82
C GLU A 132 -1.38 -12.36 -17.83
N PRO A 133 -0.81 -12.67 -19.01
CA PRO A 133 0.54 -13.20 -19.11
C PRO A 133 1.56 -12.04 -19.06
N SER A 134 1.68 -11.37 -17.92
CA SER A 134 2.72 -10.33 -17.71
C SER A 134 3.75 -10.78 -16.68
N ARG A 135 5.03 -10.36 -16.86
CA ARG A 135 6.15 -10.75 -16.00
C ARG A 135 5.93 -10.51 -14.50
N ASN A 136 5.11 -9.50 -14.15
CA ASN A 136 4.95 -9.03 -12.77
C ASN A 136 3.51 -9.13 -12.20
N LYS A 137 2.51 -9.48 -13.02
CA LYS A 137 1.10 -9.64 -12.59
C LYS A 137 0.52 -10.93 -13.18
N LYS A 138 0.16 -11.87 -12.31
CA LYS A 138 -0.44 -13.18 -12.67
C LYS A 138 -1.95 -13.10 -12.96
N SER A 139 -2.61 -12.03 -12.55
CA SER A 139 -4.02 -11.76 -12.85
C SER A 139 -4.31 -10.27 -12.77
N GLN A 140 -5.22 -9.79 -13.60
CA GLN A 140 -5.79 -8.46 -13.53
C GLN A 140 -7.24 -8.57 -13.08
N VAL A 141 -7.60 -7.78 -12.07
CA VAL A 141 -8.96 -7.70 -11.55
C VAL A 141 -9.48 -6.29 -11.80
N GLY A 142 -10.68 -6.19 -12.38
CA GLY A 142 -11.38 -4.91 -12.50
C GLY A 142 -11.54 -4.26 -11.13
N THR A 143 -11.44 -2.93 -11.07
CA THR A 143 -11.57 -2.20 -9.82
C THR A 143 -12.60 -1.08 -9.99
N VAL A 144 -13.59 -1.03 -9.11
CA VAL A 144 -14.58 0.05 -9.10
C VAL A 144 -13.90 1.32 -8.57
N SER A 145 -14.16 2.47 -9.21
CA SER A 145 -13.41 3.72 -9.02
C SER A 145 -13.28 4.19 -7.57
N TYR A 146 -14.31 4.01 -6.74
CA TYR A 146 -14.30 4.46 -5.35
C TYR A 146 -13.49 3.55 -4.42
N MET A 147 -13.27 2.27 -4.77
CA MET A 147 -12.67 1.32 -3.85
C MET A 147 -11.20 1.66 -3.49
N PRO A 148 -10.33 2.02 -4.46
CA PRO A 148 -8.98 2.50 -4.15
C PRO A 148 -8.99 3.79 -3.32
N ALA A 149 -9.96 4.68 -3.56
CA ALA A 149 -10.09 5.92 -2.80
C ALA A 149 -10.44 5.63 -1.33
N VAL A 150 -11.38 4.71 -1.08
CA VAL A 150 -11.72 4.26 0.29
C VAL A 150 -10.51 3.64 0.98
N PHE A 151 -9.75 2.77 0.30
CA PHE A 151 -8.52 2.21 0.84
C PHE A 151 -7.52 3.32 1.21
N GLY A 152 -7.33 4.30 0.32
CA GLY A 152 -6.49 5.47 0.57
C GLY A 152 -6.94 6.28 1.78
N CYS A 153 -8.24 6.53 1.93
CA CYS A 153 -8.80 7.22 3.10
C CYS A 153 -8.53 6.46 4.41
N VAL A 154 -8.66 5.13 4.41
CA VAL A 154 -8.37 4.31 5.59
C VAL A 154 -6.87 4.27 5.91
N CYS A 155 -5.99 4.28 4.90
CA CYS A 155 -4.55 4.47 5.11
C CYS A 155 -4.24 5.84 5.73
N ALA A 156 -4.86 6.91 5.22
CA ALA A 156 -4.70 8.25 5.76
C ALA A 156 -5.20 8.34 7.22
N GLN A 157 -6.32 7.69 7.53
CA GLN A 157 -6.82 7.55 8.90
C GLN A 157 -5.77 6.91 9.80
N ALA A 158 -5.12 5.82 9.37
CA ALA A 158 -4.07 5.16 10.17
C ALA A 158 -2.89 6.11 10.46
N ALA A 159 -2.44 6.86 9.46
CA ALA A 159 -1.36 7.84 9.60
C ALA A 159 -1.74 8.98 10.56
N ILE A 160 -2.92 9.58 10.36
CA ILE A 160 -3.41 10.69 11.20
C ILE A 160 -3.51 10.24 12.65
N ARG A 161 -4.17 9.10 12.91
CA ARG A 161 -4.33 8.53 14.25
C ARG A 161 -3.00 8.32 14.96
N HIS A 162 -2.02 7.76 14.24
CA HIS A 162 -0.68 7.56 14.77
C HIS A 162 0.02 8.88 15.12
N LEU A 163 0.03 9.84 14.18
CA LEU A 163 0.74 11.11 14.34
C LEU A 163 0.08 12.05 15.37
N SER A 164 -1.24 11.98 15.54
CA SER A 164 -1.97 12.82 16.50
C SER A 164 -2.22 12.14 17.85
N GLY A 165 -1.96 10.85 17.99
CA GLY A 165 -2.14 10.10 19.23
C GLY A 165 -3.60 9.75 19.60
N ILE A 166 -4.49 9.56 18.60
CA ILE A 166 -5.93 9.23 18.81
C ILE A 166 -6.32 7.85 18.29
#